data_AF-A0A538PWJ3-F1
#
_entry.id   AF-A0A538PWJ3-F1
#
_cell.length_a   1.000
_cell.length_b   1.000
_cell.length_c   1.000
_cell.angle_alpha   90.00
_cell.angle_beta   90.00
_cell.angle_gamma   90.00
#
_symmetry.space_group_name_H-M   'P 1'
#
loop_
_entity.id
_entity.type
_entity.pdbx_description
1 polymer ?
#
loop_
_entity_poly.entity_id
_entity_poly.type
_entity_poly.pdbx_seq_one_letter_code
_entity_poly.pdbx_strand_id
1 'polypeptide(L)'
;MRGLGRAVTFPGPCSGTGETMIRHVQISLLLAGAACVDQPAPEAQTAPSEIALQISAPRIHGIRGEAPRTSAVTPFAGNGIDYHGGPLMLGTPNIYYIWYGNWAGNSAMPILTDLASNLGGSHYFAINTSYSNTAGQWVTGNLHYAGSTTDSYSRGTSLTDPAVFGVVSDAISSGRLPLDGNGIYLVLSSADVTESSGSAAFCTQFCGWHNSGVFGATTIKFSWIGDAHVRCPSACMAQTVGPNGNAGADGMASVITHEIEEAVTDPQLNAWFSNATGDENADRCAWTFGAEYSSGGARANVRLGNRDYLIQRNWVNADGGYCDMARFRPLQPDDPIVFDASYYLAEYGDLRAAFGNDVVAARNHWLNSGINEGRHASRQFDSQWYVNLYGDLAAAFGNNHAAALDHFLQQGLPYEGRRGSRAFDAPYYRNTYGDLNVAFGPDHVSQARHFLGQGLPNEGRAGALEIDATDYVNRYGDLAAAFGSNHLAAIDHFLRQGLPVEGRRASAAFDVSFYLSTNPDLVAAFGPTGFTAAFDHWVRSGRAEGRRGAP
;
A
#
# COMPACT_ATOMS: atom_id res chain seq x y z
N MET A 1 -42.01 -59.34 41.63
CA MET A 1 -43.36 -59.94 41.68
C MET A 1 -44.38 -58.81 41.61
N ARG A 2 -45.33 -58.87 40.65
CA ARG A 2 -46.67 -58.22 40.55
C ARG A 2 -46.78 -56.69 40.84
N GLY A 3 -47.35 -55.80 40.03
CA GLY A 3 -48.23 -55.84 38.86
C GLY A 3 -49.39 -54.83 39.01
N LEU A 4 -49.89 -54.28 37.87
CA LEU A 4 -51.13 -53.45 37.64
C LEU A 4 -50.94 -51.92 37.75
N GLY A 5 -51.32 -51.02 36.81
CA GLY A 5 -52.02 -51.09 35.52
C GLY A 5 -53.41 -50.42 35.53
N ARG A 6 -53.58 -49.22 34.92
CA ARG A 6 -54.76 -48.82 34.08
C ARG A 6 -54.67 -47.38 33.53
N ALA A 7 -55.17 -47.22 32.29
CA ALA A 7 -55.29 -46.02 31.46
C ALA A 7 -56.75 -45.55 31.35
N VAL A 8 -57.01 -44.27 31.01
CA VAL A 8 -58.21 -43.76 30.29
C VAL A 8 -57.86 -42.46 29.51
N THR A 9 -58.58 -42.24 28.41
CA THR A 9 -58.37 -41.45 27.17
C THR A 9 -59.02 -40.06 27.07
N PHE A 10 -58.65 -39.33 26.00
CA PHE A 10 -59.07 -38.03 25.45
C PHE A 10 -60.58 -37.81 25.14
N PRO A 11 -60.96 -36.56 24.76
CA PRO A 11 -61.54 -36.35 23.42
C PRO A 11 -61.02 -35.12 22.64
N GLY A 12 -61.15 -35.18 21.30
CA GLY A 12 -60.84 -34.13 20.32
C GLY A 12 -62.09 -33.32 19.83
N PRO A 13 -62.15 -32.85 18.56
CA PRO A 13 -62.22 -31.43 18.19
C PRO A 13 -63.52 -30.98 17.46
N CYS A 14 -63.64 -29.68 17.17
CA CYS A 14 -64.69 -29.07 16.30
C CYS A 14 -64.12 -27.95 15.41
N SER A 15 -64.88 -27.65 14.35
CA SER A 15 -64.51 -27.25 12.98
C SER A 15 -64.86 -25.82 12.54
N GLY A 16 -64.40 -25.43 11.33
CA GLY A 16 -64.99 -24.40 10.43
C GLY A 16 -64.12 -23.14 10.19
N THR A 17 -64.05 -22.41 9.07
CA THR A 17 -64.37 -22.51 7.60
C THR A 17 -64.17 -21.10 7.00
N GLY A 18 -63.76 -20.97 5.71
CA GLY A 18 -63.88 -19.75 4.86
C GLY A 18 -62.66 -18.80 4.90
N GLU A 19 -62.13 -18.20 3.83
CA GLU A 19 -62.63 -17.88 2.48
C GLU A 19 -61.49 -17.79 1.44
N THR A 20 -61.89 -17.88 0.17
CA THR A 20 -61.11 -17.95 -1.08
C THR A 20 -61.09 -16.58 -1.79
N MET A 21 -60.07 -16.28 -2.59
CA MET A 21 -60.21 -15.41 -3.77
C MET A 21 -59.22 -15.83 -4.87
N ILE A 22 -59.80 -16.27 -6.00
CA ILE A 22 -59.17 -16.69 -7.26
C ILE A 22 -59.34 -15.57 -8.28
N ARG A 23 -58.34 -15.34 -9.14
CA ARG A 23 -58.54 -14.72 -10.47
C ARG A 23 -58.19 -15.70 -11.58
N HIS A 24 -59.12 -15.79 -12.53
CA HIS A 24 -59.21 -16.71 -13.66
C HIS A 24 -58.31 -16.33 -14.85
N VAL A 25 -57.87 -17.34 -15.61
CA VAL A 25 -57.79 -17.29 -17.09
C VAL A 25 -58.26 -18.65 -17.64
N GLN A 26 -59.16 -18.60 -18.63
CA GLN A 26 -59.82 -19.75 -19.27
C GLN A 26 -58.91 -20.47 -20.28
N ILE A 27 -59.09 -21.80 -20.41
CA ILE A 27 -58.53 -22.65 -21.47
C ILE A 27 -59.67 -23.18 -22.33
N SER A 28 -59.56 -22.96 -23.64
CA SER A 28 -60.44 -23.54 -24.67
C SER A 28 -60.00 -24.95 -25.05
N LEU A 29 -61.00 -25.82 -25.20
CA LEU A 29 -60.90 -27.24 -25.52
C LEU A 29 -60.77 -27.47 -27.04
N LEU A 30 -59.83 -28.31 -27.48
CA LEU A 30 -59.82 -28.93 -28.82
C LEU A 30 -59.27 -30.37 -28.70
N LEU A 31 -60.10 -31.35 -29.07
CA LEU A 31 -59.78 -32.77 -29.13
C LEU A 31 -58.87 -33.06 -30.35
N ALA A 32 -57.89 -33.95 -30.18
CA ALA A 32 -57.57 -35.03 -31.14
C ALA A 32 -56.46 -35.96 -30.62
N GLY A 33 -56.66 -37.27 -30.78
CA GLY A 33 -55.59 -38.21 -31.13
C GLY A 33 -54.94 -39.00 -30.00
N ALA A 34 -55.35 -40.25 -29.85
CA ALA A 34 -54.70 -41.25 -29.02
C ALA A 34 -53.31 -41.66 -29.54
N ALA A 35 -52.34 -41.76 -28.64
CA ALA A 35 -51.24 -42.72 -28.71
C ALA A 35 -50.72 -42.99 -27.29
N CYS A 36 -50.75 -44.26 -26.88
CA CYS A 36 -50.21 -44.71 -25.61
C CYS A 36 -48.67 -44.67 -25.63
N VAL A 37 -48.05 -44.06 -24.62
CA VAL A 37 -46.64 -44.25 -24.30
C VAL A 37 -46.54 -44.42 -22.79
N ASP A 38 -46.02 -45.57 -22.35
CA ASP A 38 -45.71 -45.85 -20.95
C ASP A 38 -44.75 -44.77 -20.40
N GLN A 39 -45.13 -44.16 -19.27
CA GLN A 39 -44.24 -43.28 -18.51
C GLN A 39 -43.56 -44.09 -17.41
N PRO A 40 -42.22 -44.04 -17.27
CA PRO A 40 -41.53 -44.65 -16.14
C PRO A 40 -41.79 -43.84 -14.86
N ALA A 41 -41.67 -44.52 -13.71
CA ALA A 41 -41.85 -43.95 -12.37
C ALA A 41 -40.97 -42.70 -12.14
N PRO A 42 -41.41 -41.74 -11.30
CA PRO A 42 -40.65 -40.52 -11.06
C PRO A 42 -39.31 -40.83 -10.38
N GLU A 43 -38.25 -40.37 -11.04
CA GLU A 43 -36.86 -40.43 -10.60
C GLU A 43 -36.69 -39.64 -9.29
N ALA A 44 -35.95 -40.22 -8.34
CA ALA A 44 -35.58 -39.55 -7.11
C ALA A 44 -34.79 -38.27 -7.44
N GLN A 45 -35.18 -37.14 -6.83
CA GLN A 45 -34.46 -35.88 -6.95
C GLN A 45 -33.01 -36.09 -6.52
N THR A 46 -32.10 -35.96 -7.49
CA THR A 46 -30.67 -35.87 -7.26
C THR A 46 -30.37 -34.59 -6.50
N ALA A 47 -29.50 -34.70 -5.48
CA ALA A 47 -28.94 -33.56 -4.77
C ALA A 47 -28.31 -32.56 -5.75
N PRO A 48 -28.30 -31.25 -5.43
CA PRO A 48 -27.66 -30.26 -6.28
C PRO A 48 -26.19 -30.65 -6.51
N SER A 49 -25.82 -30.67 -7.79
CA SER A 49 -24.48 -30.96 -8.31
C SER A 49 -23.41 -30.20 -7.53
N GLU A 50 -22.39 -30.92 -7.05
CA GLU A 50 -21.16 -30.33 -6.52
C GLU A 50 -20.62 -29.29 -7.52
N ILE A 51 -20.48 -28.05 -7.04
CA ILE A 51 -19.71 -27.02 -7.75
C ILE A 51 -18.28 -27.57 -7.83
N ALA A 52 -17.84 -27.93 -9.03
CA ALA A 52 -16.46 -28.36 -9.24
C ALA A 52 -15.52 -27.23 -8.78
N LEU A 53 -14.83 -27.47 -7.66
CA LEU A 53 -13.90 -26.54 -7.03
C LEU A 53 -12.70 -26.35 -7.97
N GLN A 54 -12.67 -25.25 -8.71
CA GLN A 54 -11.50 -24.84 -9.49
C GLN A 54 -10.56 -24.10 -8.54
N ILE A 55 -9.74 -24.85 -7.78
CA ILE A 55 -8.65 -24.29 -6.98
C ILE A 55 -7.34 -24.68 -7.67
N SER A 56 -6.50 -23.70 -7.99
CA SER A 56 -5.11 -23.93 -8.40
C SER A 56 -4.29 -24.52 -7.25
N ALA A 57 -3.15 -25.15 -7.52
CA ALA A 57 -2.21 -25.45 -6.45
C ALA A 57 -1.72 -24.14 -5.80
N PRO A 58 -1.61 -24.07 -4.46
CA PRO A 58 -1.17 -22.85 -3.79
C PRO A 58 0.33 -22.58 -4.03
N ARG A 59 0.75 -21.32 -3.89
CA ARG A 59 2.17 -20.97 -3.74
C ARG A 59 2.51 -20.93 -2.25
N ILE A 60 3.66 -21.53 -1.91
CA ILE A 60 4.01 -21.84 -0.53
C ILE A 60 5.09 -20.92 0.00
N HIS A 61 4.96 -20.47 1.24
CA HIS A 61 6.07 -19.91 2.00
C HIS A 61 6.94 -21.05 2.55
N GLY A 62 8.14 -21.20 1.98
CA GLY A 62 9.08 -22.28 2.28
C GLY A 62 9.63 -22.28 3.72
N ILE A 63 9.98 -23.45 4.25
CA ILE A 63 10.65 -23.57 5.56
C ILE A 63 12.03 -22.89 5.60
N ARG A 64 12.48 -22.54 6.80
CA ARG A 64 13.80 -21.99 7.04
C ARG A 64 14.90 -22.96 6.58
N GLY A 65 15.83 -22.45 5.79
CA GLY A 65 16.99 -23.21 5.31
C GLY A 65 16.81 -23.79 3.91
N GLU A 66 15.61 -23.70 3.31
CA GLU A 66 15.53 -23.61 1.86
C GLU A 66 16.17 -22.27 1.47
N ALA A 67 17.31 -22.32 0.78
CA ALA A 67 17.93 -21.10 0.27
C ALA A 67 16.90 -20.36 -0.61
N PRO A 68 16.88 -19.01 -0.61
CA PRO A 68 16.22 -18.29 -1.70
C PRO A 68 16.73 -18.92 -2.99
N ARG A 69 15.84 -19.24 -3.95
CA ARG A 69 16.24 -19.95 -5.18
C ARG A 69 17.10 -19.05 -6.05
N THR A 70 18.34 -18.77 -5.63
CA THR A 70 19.26 -17.90 -6.35
C THR A 70 19.93 -18.73 -7.45
N SER A 71 19.27 -18.83 -8.60
CA SER A 71 19.95 -19.27 -9.82
C SER A 71 21.00 -18.23 -10.23
N ALA A 72 22.14 -18.72 -10.73
CA ALA A 72 23.28 -17.92 -11.15
C ALA A 72 22.88 -16.72 -12.03
N VAL A 73 23.48 -15.57 -11.70
CA VAL A 73 23.24 -14.24 -12.27
C VAL A 73 23.39 -14.26 -13.80
N THR A 74 22.27 -14.30 -14.49
CA THR A 74 22.12 -13.54 -15.73
C THR A 74 21.68 -12.14 -15.32
N PRO A 75 22.18 -11.06 -15.95
CA PRO A 75 21.66 -9.72 -15.68
C PRO A 75 20.17 -9.73 -16.04
N PHE A 76 19.31 -9.62 -15.03
CA PHE A 76 17.87 -9.53 -15.23
C PHE A 76 17.58 -8.28 -16.07
N ALA A 77 16.69 -8.39 -17.05
CA ALA A 77 16.00 -7.21 -17.54
C ALA A 77 14.98 -6.78 -16.45
N GLY A 78 14.92 -5.50 -16.09
CA GLY A 78 14.02 -5.02 -15.03
C GLY A 78 14.59 -5.20 -13.61
N ASN A 79 13.71 -5.43 -12.63
CA ASN A 79 14.02 -5.42 -11.19
C ASN A 79 13.96 -6.83 -10.55
N GLY A 80 14.02 -7.91 -11.35
CA GLY A 80 14.13 -9.30 -10.86
C GLY A 80 12.81 -10.03 -10.58
N ILE A 81 11.66 -9.35 -10.63
CA ILE A 81 10.30 -9.93 -10.66
C ILE A 81 9.54 -9.25 -11.81
N ASP A 82 8.79 -10.02 -12.58
CA ASP A 82 8.13 -9.56 -13.81
C ASP A 82 6.60 -9.64 -13.67
N TYR A 83 5.90 -8.77 -14.41
CA TYR A 83 4.44 -8.80 -14.49
C TYR A 83 3.97 -9.68 -15.65
N HIS A 84 3.01 -10.57 -15.38
CA HIS A 84 2.51 -11.61 -16.28
C HIS A 84 1.06 -11.39 -16.72
N GLY A 85 0.47 -10.25 -16.37
CA GLY A 85 -0.86 -9.85 -16.84
C GLY A 85 -2.03 -10.23 -15.92
N GLY A 86 -1.77 -10.95 -14.82
CA GLY A 86 -2.75 -11.28 -13.79
C GLY A 86 -3.25 -10.07 -12.98
N PRO A 87 -4.38 -10.21 -12.26
CA PRO A 87 -4.94 -9.11 -11.48
C PRO A 87 -4.08 -8.77 -10.27
N LEU A 88 -4.19 -7.54 -9.77
CA LEU A 88 -3.62 -7.07 -8.51
C LEU A 88 -4.73 -6.77 -7.50
N MET A 89 -4.40 -6.77 -6.21
CA MET A 89 -5.30 -6.23 -5.19
C MET A 89 -5.12 -4.71 -5.07
N LEU A 90 -6.00 -3.97 -5.73
CA LEU A 90 -5.99 -2.50 -5.76
C LEU A 90 -6.89 -1.89 -4.67
N GLY A 91 -6.77 -0.58 -4.43
CA GLY A 91 -7.58 0.14 -3.45
C GLY A 91 -7.17 -0.18 -2.02
N THR A 92 -8.10 -0.59 -1.16
CA THR A 92 -7.79 -1.01 0.22
C THR A 92 -8.36 -2.42 0.43
N PRO A 93 -7.54 -3.47 0.26
CA PRO A 93 -7.94 -4.83 0.56
C PRO A 93 -8.36 -5.02 2.02
N ASN A 94 -9.38 -5.84 2.22
CA ASN A 94 -9.86 -6.21 3.55
C ASN A 94 -9.20 -7.51 4.03
N ILE A 95 -8.76 -7.54 5.28
CA ILE A 95 -8.21 -8.72 5.94
C ILE A 95 -9.27 -9.32 6.84
N TYR A 96 -9.55 -10.62 6.65
CA TYR A 96 -10.45 -11.40 7.50
C TYR A 96 -9.71 -12.58 8.10
N TYR A 97 -9.78 -12.74 9.42
CA TYR A 97 -9.19 -13.90 10.10
C TYR A 97 -10.25 -14.97 10.43
N ILE A 98 -9.87 -16.23 10.23
CA ILE A 98 -10.61 -17.38 10.71
C ILE A 98 -9.71 -18.12 11.71
N TRP A 99 -10.00 -17.98 12.99
CA TRP A 99 -9.30 -18.66 14.07
C TRP A 99 -9.71 -20.13 14.10
N TYR A 100 -8.95 -20.98 13.42
CA TYR A 100 -9.25 -22.39 13.25
C TYR A 100 -8.60 -23.24 14.35
N GLY A 101 -9.39 -24.04 15.05
CA GLY A 101 -8.96 -24.89 16.16
C GLY A 101 -9.19 -24.28 17.54
N ASN A 102 -8.34 -24.60 18.51
CA ASN A 102 -8.50 -24.17 19.91
C ASN A 102 -7.64 -22.96 20.24
N TRP A 103 -8.29 -21.80 20.31
CA TRP A 103 -7.69 -20.52 20.67
C TRP A 103 -8.08 -20.03 22.07
N ALA A 104 -8.82 -20.84 22.84
CA ALA A 104 -9.33 -20.43 24.15
C ALA A 104 -8.19 -20.08 25.11
N GLY A 105 -8.20 -18.84 25.63
CA GLY A 105 -7.17 -18.34 26.54
C GLY A 105 -5.81 -18.06 25.90
N ASN A 106 -5.68 -18.17 24.58
CA ASN A 106 -4.43 -17.91 23.88
C ASN A 106 -4.29 -16.40 23.58
N SER A 107 -3.19 -15.78 24.02
CA SER A 107 -2.90 -14.36 23.78
C SER A 107 -2.57 -14.02 22.31
N ALA A 108 -2.46 -15.01 21.43
CA ALA A 108 -2.21 -14.81 20.01
C ALA A 108 -3.29 -13.98 19.30
N MET A 109 -4.56 -14.17 19.67
CA MET A 109 -5.69 -13.50 19.01
C MET A 109 -5.54 -11.96 18.99
N PRO A 110 -5.35 -11.27 20.14
CA PRO A 110 -5.11 -9.83 20.12
C PRO A 110 -3.78 -9.45 19.45
N ILE A 111 -2.70 -10.22 19.61
CA ILE A 111 -1.38 -9.91 19.03
C ILE A 111 -1.43 -9.85 17.50
N LEU A 112 -2.05 -10.85 16.88
CA LEU A 112 -2.15 -10.98 15.43
C LEU A 112 -3.25 -10.07 14.85
N THR A 113 -4.29 -9.76 15.62
CA THR A 113 -5.28 -8.73 15.25
C THR A 113 -4.66 -7.34 15.20
N ASP A 114 -3.83 -7.00 16.19
CA ASP A 114 -3.06 -5.75 16.21
C ASP A 114 -2.11 -5.67 15.00
N LEU A 115 -1.51 -6.79 14.58
CA LEU A 115 -0.69 -6.86 13.36
C LEU A 115 -1.51 -6.46 12.12
N ALA A 116 -2.62 -7.15 11.83
CA ALA A 116 -3.43 -6.85 10.65
C ALA A 116 -4.02 -5.43 10.67
N SER A 117 -4.32 -4.90 11.85
CA SER A 117 -4.88 -3.55 12.01
C SER A 117 -3.85 -2.45 11.74
N ASN A 118 -2.55 -2.75 11.83
CA ASN A 118 -1.47 -1.76 11.71
C ASN A 118 -0.48 -2.05 10.57
N LEU A 119 -0.65 -3.16 9.84
CA LEU A 119 0.20 -3.51 8.71
C LEU A 119 -0.05 -2.57 7.52
N GLY A 120 -1.31 -2.37 7.15
CA GLY A 120 -1.70 -1.44 6.08
C GLY A 120 -1.30 0.01 6.39
N GLY A 121 -0.75 0.72 5.41
CA GLY A 121 -0.28 2.09 5.55
C GLY A 121 1.05 2.22 6.31
N SER A 122 1.64 1.12 6.78
CA SER A 122 2.97 1.14 7.38
C SER A 122 4.07 1.35 6.33
N HIS A 123 5.23 1.86 6.76
CA HIS A 123 6.41 2.00 5.88
C HIS A 123 6.87 0.68 5.29
N TYR A 124 6.66 -0.41 6.04
CA TYR A 124 6.96 -1.76 5.60
C TYR A 124 6.01 -2.19 4.47
N PHE A 125 4.68 -2.13 4.69
CA PHE A 125 3.71 -2.60 3.69
C PHE A 125 3.65 -1.70 2.45
N ALA A 126 4.18 -0.47 2.55
CA ALA A 126 4.41 0.39 1.40
C ALA A 126 5.35 -0.22 0.36
N ILE A 127 6.15 -1.25 0.68
CA ILE A 127 7.00 -1.96 -0.32
C ILE A 127 6.14 -2.42 -1.50
N ASN A 128 4.92 -2.91 -1.26
CA ASN A 128 4.01 -3.34 -2.33
C ASN A 128 3.68 -2.24 -3.35
N THR A 129 3.85 -0.97 -3.00
CA THR A 129 3.65 0.14 -3.95
C THR A 129 4.68 0.16 -5.09
N SER A 130 5.68 -0.73 -5.10
CA SER A 130 6.55 -0.97 -6.27
C SER A 130 5.93 -1.88 -7.34
N TYR A 131 4.70 -2.38 -7.16
CA TYR A 131 4.07 -3.33 -8.07
C TYR A 131 2.85 -2.71 -8.76
N SER A 132 2.78 -2.82 -10.08
CA SER A 132 1.72 -2.23 -10.92
C SER A 132 1.26 -3.17 -12.03
N ASN A 133 0.14 -2.84 -12.66
CA ASN A 133 -0.23 -3.46 -13.93
C ASN A 133 0.22 -2.60 -15.13
N THR A 134 0.02 -3.13 -16.35
CA THR A 134 0.35 -2.42 -17.60
C THR A 134 -0.51 -1.17 -17.85
N ALA A 135 -1.62 -1.01 -17.13
CA ALA A 135 -2.45 0.19 -17.17
C ALA A 135 -1.96 1.28 -16.19
N GLY A 136 -0.84 1.07 -15.49
CA GLY A 136 -0.30 2.02 -14.51
C GLY A 136 -1.14 2.12 -13.24
N GLN A 137 -1.90 1.07 -12.88
CA GLN A 137 -2.55 0.95 -11.60
C GLN A 137 -1.63 0.21 -10.63
N TRP A 138 -1.34 0.84 -9.50
CA TRP A 138 -0.35 0.38 -8.51
C TRP A 138 -1.05 -0.19 -7.29
N VAL A 139 -0.44 -1.20 -6.66
CA VAL A 139 -0.83 -1.60 -5.30
C VAL A 139 -0.61 -0.41 -4.37
N THR A 140 -1.52 -0.19 -3.44
CA THR A 140 -1.59 1.08 -2.69
C THR A 140 -0.79 1.08 -1.39
N GLY A 141 -0.33 -0.09 -0.93
CA GLY A 141 0.26 -0.24 0.41
C GLY A 141 -0.76 -0.08 1.55
N ASN A 142 -2.06 -0.05 1.26
CA ASN A 142 -3.12 0.05 2.26
C ASN A 142 -3.77 -1.31 2.49
N LEU A 143 -4.19 -1.58 3.73
CA LEU A 143 -5.01 -2.71 4.14
C LEU A 143 -6.00 -2.24 5.19
N HIS A 144 -7.09 -3.00 5.36
CA HIS A 144 -8.04 -2.77 6.44
C HIS A 144 -8.40 -4.10 7.11
N TYR A 145 -8.15 -4.21 8.41
CA TYR A 145 -8.64 -5.36 9.19
C TYR A 145 -10.15 -5.24 9.35
N ALA A 146 -10.90 -6.11 8.65
CA ALA A 146 -12.34 -5.97 8.51
C ALA A 146 -13.14 -6.89 9.46
N GLY A 147 -12.51 -7.91 10.04
CA GLY A 147 -13.13 -8.72 11.08
C GLY A 147 -12.53 -10.11 11.22
N SER A 148 -13.13 -10.91 12.10
CA SER A 148 -12.78 -12.31 12.26
C SER A 148 -13.93 -13.18 12.74
N THR A 149 -13.75 -14.49 12.61
CA THR A 149 -14.62 -15.51 13.20
C THR A 149 -13.78 -16.65 13.77
N THR A 150 -14.36 -17.47 14.63
CA THR A 150 -13.78 -18.72 15.10
C THR A 150 -14.36 -19.92 14.36
N ASP A 151 -13.55 -20.96 14.18
CA ASP A 151 -13.96 -22.26 13.68
C ASP A 151 -13.35 -23.35 14.56
N SER A 152 -14.19 -24.10 15.29
CA SER A 152 -13.75 -25.12 16.25
C SER A 152 -13.59 -26.48 15.58
N TYR A 153 -12.62 -26.59 14.68
CA TYR A 153 -12.25 -27.84 13.99
C TYR A 153 -13.34 -28.40 13.06
N SER A 154 -14.06 -27.56 12.32
CA SER A 154 -15.17 -27.99 11.44
C SER A 154 -14.76 -29.00 10.37
N ARG A 155 -13.46 -29.05 10.03
CA ARG A 155 -12.87 -29.98 9.07
C ARG A 155 -11.80 -30.89 9.71
N GLY A 156 -11.78 -31.02 11.04
CA GLY A 156 -10.82 -31.84 11.79
C GLY A 156 -9.45 -31.17 12.02
N THR A 157 -8.49 -31.91 12.58
CA THR A 157 -7.14 -31.38 12.91
C THR A 157 -6.12 -31.56 11.78
N SER A 158 -6.48 -32.21 10.69
CA SER A 158 -5.63 -32.44 9.52
C SER A 158 -6.34 -31.93 8.27
N LEU A 159 -5.87 -30.81 7.75
CA LEU A 159 -6.47 -30.11 6.62
C LEU A 159 -5.74 -30.44 5.31
N THR A 160 -6.46 -30.20 4.23
CA THR A 160 -5.97 -30.16 2.84
C THR A 160 -6.38 -28.83 2.22
N ASP A 161 -5.78 -28.41 1.09
CA ASP A 161 -6.16 -27.15 0.42
C ASP A 161 -7.68 -27.01 0.19
N PRO A 162 -8.42 -28.03 -0.30
CA PRO A 162 -9.86 -27.94 -0.44
C PRO A 162 -10.60 -27.81 0.89
N ALA A 163 -10.07 -28.39 1.98
CA ALA A 163 -10.66 -28.25 3.31
C ALA A 163 -10.47 -26.84 3.86
N VAL A 164 -9.32 -26.20 3.62
CA VAL A 164 -9.07 -24.78 3.96
C VAL A 164 -10.05 -23.89 3.21
N PHE A 165 -10.24 -24.09 1.90
CA PHE A 165 -11.25 -23.33 1.15
C PHE A 165 -12.67 -23.60 1.65
N GLY A 166 -12.96 -24.84 2.08
CA GLY A 166 -14.21 -25.21 2.74
C GLY A 166 -14.47 -24.40 4.02
N VAL A 167 -13.46 -24.24 4.88
CA VAL A 167 -13.55 -23.40 6.10
C VAL A 167 -13.92 -21.95 5.75
N VAL A 168 -13.27 -21.37 4.74
CA VAL A 168 -13.57 -20.01 4.27
C VAL A 168 -14.99 -19.92 3.72
N SER A 169 -15.37 -20.88 2.87
CA SER A 169 -16.70 -20.95 2.27
C SER A 169 -17.81 -21.11 3.32
N ASP A 170 -17.57 -21.89 4.38
CA ASP A 170 -18.50 -22.07 5.49
C ASP A 170 -18.64 -20.78 6.31
N ALA A 171 -17.56 -20.02 6.52
CA ALA A 171 -17.62 -18.73 7.19
C ALA A 171 -18.45 -17.69 6.42
N ILE A 172 -18.30 -17.66 5.09
CA ILE A 172 -19.05 -16.76 4.21
C ILE A 172 -20.52 -17.18 4.11
N SER A 173 -20.79 -18.44 3.80
CA SER A 173 -22.16 -18.95 3.59
C SER A 173 -23.03 -18.88 4.85
N SER A 174 -22.43 -19.01 6.04
CA SER A 174 -23.12 -18.84 7.32
C SER A 174 -23.30 -17.37 7.76
N GLY A 175 -22.79 -16.41 6.99
CA GLY A 175 -22.86 -14.99 7.30
C GLY A 175 -21.95 -14.53 8.45
N ARG A 176 -21.01 -15.38 8.89
CA ARG A 176 -20.00 -15.02 9.92
C ARG A 176 -18.95 -14.06 9.37
N LEU A 177 -18.67 -14.13 8.07
CA LEU A 177 -17.85 -13.18 7.32
C LEU A 177 -18.58 -12.78 6.03
N PRO A 178 -18.35 -11.56 5.51
CA PRO A 178 -18.98 -11.12 4.26
C PRO A 178 -18.37 -11.82 3.04
N LEU A 179 -19.10 -11.87 1.92
CA LEU A 179 -18.52 -12.16 0.61
C LEU A 179 -17.85 -10.89 0.06
N ASP A 180 -16.52 -10.90 0.03
CA ASP A 180 -15.69 -9.77 -0.37
C ASP A 180 -14.68 -10.16 -1.45
N GLY A 181 -14.88 -9.61 -2.65
CA GLY A 181 -13.98 -9.79 -3.79
C GLY A 181 -12.69 -8.98 -3.70
N ASN A 182 -12.57 -8.03 -2.76
CA ASN A 182 -11.31 -7.37 -2.40
C ASN A 182 -10.81 -7.82 -1.02
N GLY A 183 -11.29 -8.96 -0.53
CA GLY A 183 -10.89 -9.56 0.74
C GLY A 183 -9.83 -10.66 0.61
N ILE A 184 -9.00 -10.80 1.65
CA ILE A 184 -8.11 -11.93 1.89
C ILE A 184 -8.58 -12.64 3.17
N TYR A 185 -8.92 -13.92 3.07
CA TYR A 185 -9.39 -14.73 4.20
C TYR A 185 -8.25 -15.63 4.70
N LEU A 186 -7.70 -15.33 5.87
CA LEU A 186 -6.60 -16.09 6.45
C LEU A 186 -7.14 -17.09 7.48
N VAL A 187 -6.94 -18.37 7.21
CA VAL A 187 -7.19 -19.46 8.15
C VAL A 187 -5.97 -19.61 9.04
N LEU A 188 -6.07 -19.09 10.25
CA LEU A 188 -5.01 -19.14 11.26
C LEU A 188 -5.25 -20.33 12.17
N SER A 189 -4.40 -21.35 12.07
CA SER A 189 -4.63 -22.62 12.76
C SER A 189 -3.87 -22.74 14.08
N SER A 190 -4.52 -23.30 15.10
CA SER A 190 -3.90 -23.55 16.41
C SER A 190 -2.80 -24.61 16.32
N ALA A 191 -1.91 -24.61 17.31
CA ALA A 191 -0.68 -25.42 17.31
C ALA A 191 -0.86 -26.94 17.19
N ASP A 192 -2.08 -27.44 17.38
CA ASP A 192 -2.50 -28.84 17.27
C ASP A 192 -3.11 -29.21 15.90
N VAL A 193 -3.28 -28.25 14.98
CA VAL A 193 -3.72 -28.48 13.58
C VAL A 193 -2.52 -28.61 12.61
N THR A 194 -2.65 -29.50 11.62
CA THR A 194 -1.69 -29.68 10.52
C THR A 194 -2.38 -29.52 9.17
N GLU A 195 -1.60 -29.26 8.12
CA GLU A 195 -2.07 -29.11 6.75
C GLU A 195 -1.14 -29.87 5.78
N SER A 196 -1.71 -30.37 4.69
CA SER A 196 -0.98 -31.02 3.60
C SER A 196 -1.47 -30.51 2.24
N SER A 197 -0.57 -29.85 1.51
CA SER A 197 -0.75 -29.35 0.15
C SER A 197 -0.05 -30.26 -0.85
N GLY A 198 -0.81 -31.11 -1.55
CA GLY A 198 -0.26 -32.11 -2.46
C GLY A 198 0.71 -33.08 -1.76
N SER A 199 1.98 -33.09 -2.17
CA SER A 199 3.04 -33.87 -1.52
C SER A 199 3.80 -33.12 -0.42
N ALA A 200 3.47 -31.85 -0.21
CA ALA A 200 4.06 -31.01 0.83
C ALA A 200 3.22 -31.08 2.11
N ALA A 201 3.86 -30.85 3.25
CA ALA A 201 3.21 -30.77 4.54
C ALA A 201 3.77 -29.60 5.37
N PHE A 202 2.92 -29.10 6.27
CA PHE A 202 3.31 -28.13 7.27
C PHE A 202 4.51 -28.63 8.07
N CYS A 203 5.44 -27.73 8.39
CA CYS A 203 6.71 -28.00 9.09
C CYS A 203 7.79 -28.74 8.28
N THR A 204 7.49 -29.23 7.08
CA THR A 204 8.47 -29.95 6.26
C THR A 204 8.85 -29.21 4.97
N GLN A 205 7.89 -28.56 4.32
CA GLN A 205 8.16 -27.74 3.13
C GLN A 205 7.64 -26.33 3.25
N PHE A 206 6.58 -26.09 4.04
CA PHE A 206 6.02 -24.75 4.19
C PHE A 206 5.56 -24.43 5.62
N CYS A 207 5.38 -23.14 5.88
CA CYS A 207 4.79 -22.63 7.12
C CYS A 207 3.43 -21.93 6.91
N GLY A 208 3.19 -21.52 5.67
CA GLY A 208 1.93 -20.97 5.19
C GLY A 208 1.89 -21.04 3.67
N TRP A 209 0.74 -20.64 3.12
CA TRP A 209 0.57 -20.45 1.69
C TRP A 209 -0.66 -19.57 1.40
N HIS A 210 -0.71 -18.96 0.22
CA HIS A 210 -1.88 -18.25 -0.28
C HIS A 210 -2.36 -18.81 -1.62
N ASN A 211 -3.63 -18.56 -1.92
CA ASN A 211 -4.31 -19.03 -3.12
C ASN A 211 -5.57 -18.23 -3.41
N SER A 212 -6.23 -18.55 -4.53
CA SER A 212 -7.55 -18.03 -4.86
C SER A 212 -8.53 -19.13 -5.24
N GLY A 213 -9.81 -18.82 -5.11
CA GLY A 213 -10.90 -19.72 -5.48
C GLY A 213 -12.16 -18.93 -5.82
N VAL A 214 -13.05 -19.54 -6.58
CA VAL A 214 -14.33 -18.93 -6.97
C VAL A 214 -15.42 -19.39 -6.01
N PHE A 215 -16.02 -18.44 -5.30
CA PHE A 215 -17.20 -18.68 -4.47
C PHE A 215 -18.41 -17.95 -5.09
N GLY A 216 -19.41 -18.72 -5.55
CA GLY A 216 -20.49 -18.17 -6.37
C GLY A 216 -19.95 -17.62 -7.69
N ALA A 217 -19.99 -16.29 -7.85
CA ALA A 217 -19.45 -15.57 -9.01
C ALA A 217 -18.24 -14.68 -8.67
N THR A 218 -17.73 -14.76 -7.44
CA THR A 218 -16.68 -13.87 -6.93
C THR A 218 -15.40 -14.65 -6.67
N THR A 219 -14.29 -14.18 -7.21
CA THR A 219 -12.96 -14.70 -6.87
C THR A 219 -12.51 -14.15 -5.52
N ILE A 220 -12.36 -15.04 -4.55
CA ILE A 220 -11.85 -14.73 -3.21
C ILE A 220 -10.40 -15.19 -3.08
N LYS A 221 -9.62 -14.49 -2.27
CA LYS A 221 -8.23 -14.86 -1.95
C LYS A 221 -8.22 -15.42 -0.54
N PHE A 222 -7.49 -16.49 -0.33
CA PHE A 222 -7.42 -17.12 0.97
C PHE A 222 -6.05 -17.71 1.22
N SER A 223 -5.75 -17.93 2.49
CA SER A 223 -4.45 -18.42 2.92
C SER A 223 -4.61 -19.33 4.13
N TRP A 224 -3.66 -20.23 4.31
CA TRP A 224 -3.51 -21.00 5.54
C TRP A 224 -2.17 -20.69 6.20
N ILE A 225 -2.19 -20.48 7.52
CA ILE A 225 -0.99 -20.29 8.33
C ILE A 225 -1.04 -21.19 9.56
N GLY A 226 0.06 -21.91 9.80
CA GLY A 226 0.21 -22.81 10.94
C GLY A 226 0.95 -22.20 12.12
N ASP A 227 0.46 -22.47 13.33
CA ASP A 227 1.25 -22.21 14.54
C ASP A 227 2.31 -23.31 14.76
N ALA A 228 3.58 -22.94 14.55
CA ALA A 228 4.70 -23.86 14.57
C ALA A 228 5.35 -24.07 15.96
N HIS A 229 4.99 -23.31 16.99
CA HIS A 229 5.85 -23.15 18.18
C HIS A 229 6.09 -24.43 18.99
N VAL A 230 5.13 -25.35 19.04
CA VAL A 230 5.28 -26.65 19.71
C VAL A 230 5.81 -27.74 18.79
N ARG A 231 5.69 -27.54 17.47
CA ARG A 231 5.81 -28.62 16.49
C ARG A 231 7.12 -28.58 15.73
N CYS A 232 7.48 -27.41 15.21
CA CYS A 232 8.65 -27.23 14.36
C CYS A 232 9.23 -25.80 14.44
N PRO A 233 9.52 -25.28 15.65
CA PRO A 233 10.00 -23.91 15.79
C PRO A 233 11.30 -23.64 15.02
N SER A 234 12.14 -24.65 14.78
CA SER A 234 13.37 -24.49 13.98
C SER A 234 13.12 -24.32 12.49
N ALA A 235 11.98 -24.82 11.97
CA ALA A 235 11.63 -24.77 10.56
C ALA A 235 10.83 -23.53 10.20
N CYS A 236 9.88 -23.14 11.07
CA CYS A 236 8.89 -22.12 10.76
C CYS A 236 8.92 -20.89 11.66
N MET A 237 9.98 -20.73 12.47
CA MET A 237 10.16 -19.56 13.31
C MET A 237 11.61 -19.10 13.30
N ALA A 238 11.80 -17.78 13.27
CA ALA A 238 13.13 -17.18 13.34
C ALA A 238 13.74 -17.28 14.75
N GLN A 239 12.90 -17.38 15.77
CA GLN A 239 13.23 -17.42 17.19
C GLN A 239 12.10 -18.09 17.98
N THR A 240 12.42 -18.67 19.14
CA THR A 240 11.48 -19.37 20.04
C THR A 240 10.96 -18.51 21.18
N VAL A 241 11.55 -17.34 21.39
CA VAL A 241 11.05 -16.29 22.29
C VAL A 241 10.72 -15.11 21.40
N GLY A 242 9.50 -14.59 21.51
CA GLY A 242 9.03 -13.48 20.70
C GLY A 242 8.75 -12.22 21.53
N PRO A 243 8.73 -11.04 20.90
CA PRO A 243 8.63 -9.75 21.59
C PRO A 243 7.29 -9.54 22.30
N ASN A 244 6.25 -10.31 21.97
CA ASN A 244 4.90 -10.16 22.55
C ASN A 244 4.57 -11.23 23.60
N GLY A 245 5.55 -12.03 24.03
CA GLY A 245 5.35 -13.05 25.07
C GLY A 245 4.52 -14.26 24.61
N ASN A 246 4.33 -14.42 23.30
CA ASN A 246 3.66 -15.58 22.70
C ASN A 246 4.42 -16.02 21.44
N ALA A 247 5.26 -17.04 21.60
CA ALA A 247 6.15 -17.50 20.54
C ALA A 247 5.39 -17.93 19.26
N GLY A 248 4.23 -18.58 19.41
CA GLY A 248 3.39 -18.97 18.27
C GLY A 248 2.89 -17.76 17.49
N ALA A 249 2.29 -16.79 18.17
CA ALA A 249 1.83 -15.55 17.55
C ALA A 249 2.97 -14.77 16.89
N ASP A 250 4.11 -14.64 17.57
CA ASP A 250 5.26 -13.90 17.07
C ASP A 250 5.91 -14.59 15.85
N GLY A 251 5.93 -15.92 15.81
CA GLY A 251 6.34 -16.69 14.64
C GLY A 251 5.37 -16.56 13.47
N MET A 252 4.08 -16.70 13.74
CA MET A 252 3.02 -16.57 12.74
C MET A 252 2.97 -15.16 12.13
N ALA A 253 3.30 -14.11 12.88
CA ALA A 253 3.29 -12.73 12.37
C ALA A 253 4.16 -12.56 11.11
N SER A 254 5.33 -13.21 11.08
CA SER A 254 6.25 -13.20 9.94
C SER A 254 5.66 -13.90 8.71
N VAL A 255 4.99 -15.04 8.92
CA VAL A 255 4.38 -15.84 7.84
C VAL A 255 3.10 -15.16 7.33
N ILE A 256 2.22 -14.69 8.22
CA ILE A 256 1.02 -13.91 7.85
C ILE A 256 1.40 -12.72 6.96
N THR A 257 2.44 -11.99 7.35
CA THR A 257 2.89 -10.84 6.57
C THR A 257 3.39 -11.27 5.19
N HIS A 258 4.20 -12.33 5.10
CA HIS A 258 4.65 -12.92 3.83
C HIS A 258 3.47 -13.24 2.90
N GLU A 259 2.49 -14.00 3.39
CA GLU A 259 1.35 -14.43 2.57
C GLU A 259 0.47 -13.26 2.11
N ILE A 260 0.33 -12.21 2.93
CA ILE A 260 -0.44 -11.03 2.54
C ILE A 260 0.29 -10.24 1.43
N GLU A 261 1.61 -10.08 1.54
CA GLU A 261 2.44 -9.36 0.55
C GLU A 261 2.38 -10.04 -0.84
N GLU A 262 2.40 -11.37 -0.86
CA GLU A 262 2.24 -12.15 -2.09
C GLU A 262 0.80 -12.09 -2.60
N ALA A 263 -0.20 -12.28 -1.74
CA ALA A 263 -1.60 -12.22 -2.14
C ALA A 263 -2.02 -10.85 -2.69
N VAL A 264 -1.40 -9.72 -2.27
CA VAL A 264 -1.75 -8.41 -2.84
C VAL A 264 -1.10 -8.13 -4.18
N THR A 265 0.11 -8.66 -4.41
CA THR A 265 0.87 -8.46 -5.66
C THR A 265 0.58 -9.54 -6.69
N ASP A 266 0.18 -10.73 -6.26
CA ASP A 266 -0.20 -11.85 -7.12
C ASP A 266 -1.39 -12.67 -6.58
N PRO A 267 -2.58 -12.06 -6.44
CA PRO A 267 -3.76 -12.70 -5.86
C PRO A 267 -4.26 -13.96 -6.57
N GLN A 268 -3.86 -14.21 -7.83
CA GLN A 268 -4.30 -15.37 -8.62
C GLN A 268 -3.12 -16.17 -9.19
N LEU A 269 -1.91 -15.96 -8.64
CA LEU A 269 -0.69 -16.70 -8.95
C LEU A 269 -0.22 -16.55 -10.42
N ASN A 270 -0.65 -15.47 -11.08
CA ASN A 270 -0.40 -15.16 -12.48
C ASN A 270 -0.11 -13.67 -12.75
N ALA A 271 0.23 -12.88 -11.72
CA ALA A 271 0.48 -11.44 -11.82
C ALA A 271 1.97 -11.11 -11.67
N TRP A 272 2.59 -11.22 -10.49
CA TRP A 272 3.99 -10.82 -10.29
C TRP A 272 4.83 -11.95 -9.72
N PHE A 273 5.70 -12.52 -10.55
CA PHE A 273 6.66 -13.54 -10.13
C PHE A 273 7.89 -13.57 -11.05
N SER A 274 8.96 -14.16 -10.54
CA SER A 274 10.21 -14.35 -11.29
C SER A 274 10.04 -15.37 -12.41
N ASN A 275 10.33 -14.97 -13.66
CA ASN A 275 10.43 -15.90 -14.78
C ASN A 275 11.48 -17.01 -14.57
N ALA A 276 12.54 -16.71 -13.80
CA ALA A 276 13.67 -17.62 -13.64
C ALA A 276 13.44 -18.70 -12.59
N THR A 277 12.66 -18.39 -11.54
CA THR A 277 12.59 -19.21 -10.32
C THR A 277 11.17 -19.51 -9.88
N GLY A 278 10.20 -18.72 -10.35
CA GLY A 278 8.83 -18.73 -9.87
C GLY A 278 8.61 -17.92 -8.59
N ASP A 279 9.68 -17.46 -7.92
CA ASP A 279 9.57 -16.72 -6.65
C ASP A 279 8.69 -15.46 -6.80
N GLU A 280 7.78 -15.27 -5.84
CA GLU A 280 7.05 -14.02 -5.66
C GLU A 280 7.87 -12.99 -4.86
N ASN A 281 7.26 -11.87 -4.50
CA ASN A 281 7.97 -10.78 -3.81
C ASN A 281 8.54 -11.20 -2.44
N ALA A 282 7.73 -11.81 -1.59
CA ALA A 282 8.15 -12.19 -0.25
C ALA A 282 9.13 -13.40 -0.30
N ASP A 283 8.92 -14.35 -1.20
CA ASP A 283 9.84 -15.47 -1.46
C ASP A 283 11.30 -15.03 -1.67
N ARG A 284 11.54 -13.95 -2.45
CA ARG A 284 12.89 -13.45 -2.72
C ARG A 284 13.66 -13.04 -1.46
N CYS A 285 12.93 -12.67 -0.41
CA CYS A 285 13.48 -12.12 0.81
C CYS A 285 13.24 -13.01 2.03
N ALA A 286 12.68 -14.20 1.80
CA ALA A 286 12.35 -15.17 2.83
C ALA A 286 13.54 -15.44 3.75
N TRP A 287 13.24 -15.51 5.04
CA TRP A 287 14.15 -15.74 6.16
C TRP A 287 15.27 -14.71 6.32
N THR A 288 15.11 -13.52 5.75
CA THR A 288 16.01 -12.39 5.96
C THR A 288 15.30 -11.24 6.68
N PHE A 289 15.97 -10.61 7.66
CA PHE A 289 15.30 -9.72 8.63
C PHE A 289 15.85 -8.28 8.66
N GLY A 290 16.90 -7.97 7.90
CA GLY A 290 17.47 -6.62 7.86
C GLY A 290 18.08 -6.17 9.19
N ALA A 291 17.90 -4.89 9.51
CA ALA A 291 18.36 -4.32 10.79
C ALA A 291 17.39 -4.69 11.91
N GLU A 292 17.93 -5.09 13.06
CA GLU A 292 17.16 -5.61 14.19
C GLU A 292 17.48 -4.85 15.48
N TYR A 293 16.55 -4.89 16.42
CA TYR A 293 16.69 -4.39 17.78
C TYR A 293 16.09 -5.38 18.78
N SER A 294 16.38 -5.19 20.07
CA SER A 294 15.87 -6.03 21.16
C SER A 294 14.56 -5.48 21.71
N SER A 295 13.53 -6.31 21.80
CA SER A 295 12.26 -5.97 22.47
C SER A 295 11.68 -7.20 23.16
N GLY A 296 11.14 -7.04 24.37
CA GLY A 296 10.53 -8.16 25.12
C GLY A 296 11.48 -9.33 25.42
N GLY A 297 12.80 -9.12 25.41
CA GLY A 297 13.80 -10.20 25.53
C GLY A 297 14.01 -11.03 24.25
N ALA A 298 13.46 -10.59 23.13
CA ALA A 298 13.55 -11.20 21.81
C ALA A 298 14.09 -10.20 20.77
N ARG A 299 14.32 -10.68 19.54
CA ARG A 299 14.64 -9.85 18.38
C ARG A 299 13.35 -9.25 17.81
N ALA A 300 13.42 -8.04 17.28
CA ALA A 300 12.38 -7.37 16.52
C ALA A 300 13.02 -6.48 15.44
N ASN A 301 12.28 -6.13 14.40
CA ASN A 301 12.75 -5.24 13.33
C ASN A 301 11.70 -4.23 12.85
N VAL A 302 10.46 -4.31 13.33
CA VAL A 302 9.42 -3.34 13.01
C VAL A 302 8.47 -3.13 14.19
N ARG A 303 8.04 -1.88 14.38
CA ARG A 303 7.00 -1.49 15.32
C ARG A 303 5.74 -1.19 14.53
N LEU A 304 4.67 -1.95 14.76
CA LEU A 304 3.37 -1.74 14.12
C LEU A 304 2.32 -1.48 15.22
N GLY A 305 1.73 -0.30 15.20
CA GLY A 305 0.91 0.20 16.30
C GLY A 305 1.70 0.20 17.61
N ASN A 306 1.20 -0.52 18.62
CA ASN A 306 1.80 -0.60 19.95
C ASN A 306 2.63 -1.86 20.18
N ARG A 307 2.93 -2.64 19.13
CA ARG A 307 3.66 -3.91 19.23
C ARG A 307 4.89 -3.93 18.35
N ASP A 308 5.91 -4.61 18.83
CA ASP A 308 7.11 -4.92 18.06
C ASP A 308 6.98 -6.32 17.47
N TYR A 309 7.46 -6.50 16.24
CA TYR A 309 7.45 -7.76 15.53
C TYR A 309 8.81 -8.03 14.90
N LEU A 310 9.10 -9.31 14.67
CA LEU A 310 10.18 -9.75 13.81
C LEU A 310 9.56 -10.36 12.55
N ILE A 311 9.56 -9.61 11.45
CA ILE A 311 9.00 -10.05 10.17
C ILE A 311 10.10 -10.07 9.10
N GLN A 312 9.92 -10.88 8.05
CA GLN A 312 10.88 -10.94 6.96
C GLN A 312 10.91 -9.61 6.19
N ARG A 313 12.02 -9.34 5.48
CA ARG A 313 12.06 -8.28 4.46
C ARG A 313 11.14 -8.65 3.30
N ASN A 314 10.75 -7.66 2.51
CA ASN A 314 10.09 -7.89 1.21
C ASN A 314 10.93 -7.34 0.05
N TRP A 315 10.68 -7.82 -1.17
CA TRP A 315 11.34 -7.37 -2.38
C TRP A 315 10.80 -6.03 -2.84
N VAL A 316 11.66 -5.01 -2.88
CA VAL A 316 11.35 -3.73 -3.50
C VAL A 316 11.60 -3.88 -4.99
N ASN A 317 10.53 -3.82 -5.79
CA ASN A 317 10.60 -3.94 -7.25
C ASN A 317 10.96 -2.60 -7.92
N ALA A 318 12.04 -1.96 -7.45
CA ALA A 318 12.57 -0.69 -7.95
C ALA A 318 14.10 -0.69 -7.88
N ASP A 319 14.76 0.24 -8.58
CA ASP A 319 16.22 0.46 -8.54
C ASP A 319 17.08 -0.82 -8.71
N GLY A 320 16.67 -1.72 -9.61
CA GLY A 320 17.36 -2.99 -9.88
C GLY A 320 16.95 -4.15 -8.95
N GLY A 321 16.04 -3.91 -8.00
CA GLY A 321 15.48 -4.94 -7.13
C GLY A 321 16.34 -5.25 -5.90
N TYR A 322 15.75 -5.23 -4.71
CA TYR A 322 16.46 -5.52 -3.45
C TYR A 322 15.51 -5.85 -2.29
N CYS A 323 16.00 -6.58 -1.29
CA CYS A 323 15.28 -6.85 -0.05
C CYS A 323 15.45 -5.73 0.97
N ASP A 324 14.34 -5.15 1.45
CA ASP A 324 14.35 -4.11 2.48
C ASP A 324 13.16 -4.23 3.44
N MET A 325 13.18 -3.43 4.51
CA MET A 325 12.09 -3.31 5.50
C MET A 325 11.19 -2.09 5.25
N ALA A 326 11.47 -1.31 4.20
CA ALA A 326 10.66 -0.17 3.79
C ALA A 326 10.79 0.09 2.28
N ARG A 327 9.75 0.66 1.67
CA ARG A 327 9.75 1.04 0.25
C ARG A 327 10.82 2.06 -0.12
N PHE A 328 11.05 2.98 0.81
CA PHE A 328 11.99 4.08 0.65
C PHE A 328 13.00 4.00 1.78
N ARG A 329 14.29 4.05 1.42
CA ARG A 329 15.32 4.30 2.42
C ARG A 329 15.15 5.72 2.94
N PRO A 330 15.34 5.97 4.25
CA PRO A 330 15.31 7.32 4.79
C PRO A 330 16.24 8.23 4.00
N LEU A 331 15.67 9.27 3.40
CA LEU A 331 16.45 10.28 2.72
C LEU A 331 17.38 10.95 3.74
N GLN A 332 18.63 11.17 3.35
CA GLN A 332 19.61 11.77 4.24
C GLN A 332 19.52 13.30 4.17
N PRO A 333 19.92 14.02 5.23
CA PRO A 333 19.93 15.49 5.22
C PRO A 333 20.81 16.12 4.13
N ASP A 334 21.70 15.36 3.48
CA ASP A 334 22.50 15.79 2.34
C ASP A 334 22.07 15.19 0.99
N ASP A 335 20.89 14.56 0.93
CA ASP A 335 20.34 14.08 -0.35
C ASP A 335 20.12 15.26 -1.33
N PRO A 336 20.37 15.10 -2.64
CA PRO A 336 20.18 16.16 -3.64
C PRO A 336 18.79 16.81 -3.65
N ILE A 337 17.77 16.13 -3.11
CA ILE A 337 16.43 16.68 -2.91
C ILE A 337 16.45 17.86 -1.93
N VAL A 338 17.30 17.85 -0.91
CA VAL A 338 17.34 18.88 0.15
C VAL A 338 18.64 19.68 0.18
N PHE A 339 19.68 19.22 -0.53
CA PHE A 339 20.97 19.91 -0.60
C PHE A 339 21.59 19.88 -2.00
N ASP A 340 21.73 21.05 -2.61
CA ASP A 340 22.50 21.32 -3.83
C ASP A 340 23.56 22.39 -3.48
N ALA A 341 24.84 21.99 -3.41
CA ALA A 341 25.92 22.89 -3.03
C ALA A 341 26.05 24.11 -3.97
N SER A 342 25.77 23.94 -5.27
CA SER A 342 25.85 25.05 -6.23
C SER A 342 24.72 26.04 -6.01
N TYR A 343 23.50 25.52 -5.76
CA TYR A 343 22.35 26.34 -5.38
C TYR A 343 22.63 27.09 -4.08
N TYR A 344 23.04 26.38 -3.03
CA TYR A 344 23.29 26.91 -1.69
C TYR A 344 24.36 28.01 -1.68
N LEU A 345 25.49 27.79 -2.34
CA LEU A 345 26.55 28.79 -2.45
C LEU A 345 26.17 29.96 -3.37
N ALA A 346 25.19 29.82 -4.25
CA ALA A 346 24.70 30.93 -5.07
C ALA A 346 23.60 31.75 -4.36
N GLU A 347 22.88 31.13 -3.42
CA GLU A 347 21.89 31.81 -2.57
C GLU A 347 22.57 32.68 -1.51
N TYR A 348 23.63 32.16 -0.89
CA TYR A 348 24.24 32.76 0.30
C TYR A 348 25.63 33.33 0.01
N GLY A 349 25.67 34.65 -0.20
CA GLY A 349 26.89 35.40 -0.52
C GLY A 349 27.99 35.31 0.55
N ASP A 350 27.61 35.20 1.82
CA ASP A 350 28.53 34.96 2.95
C ASP A 350 29.26 33.62 2.79
N LEU A 351 28.54 32.55 2.44
CA LEU A 351 29.12 31.23 2.22
C LEU A 351 29.96 31.20 0.95
N ARG A 352 29.51 31.87 -0.11
CA ARG A 352 30.29 32.05 -1.34
C ARG A 352 31.63 32.73 -1.07
N ALA A 353 31.63 33.78 -0.25
CA ALA A 353 32.84 34.51 0.11
C ALA A 353 33.77 33.66 0.99
N ALA A 354 33.22 32.86 1.91
CA ALA A 354 33.98 32.01 2.82
C ALA A 354 34.56 30.75 2.14
N PHE A 355 33.78 30.10 1.27
CA PHE A 355 34.09 28.75 0.75
C PHE A 355 34.38 28.73 -0.76
N GLY A 356 34.09 29.80 -1.49
CA GLY A 356 34.24 29.82 -2.95
C GLY A 356 33.31 28.80 -3.62
N ASN A 357 33.89 27.81 -4.31
CA ASN A 357 33.17 26.69 -4.94
C ASN A 357 33.34 25.36 -4.16
N ASP A 358 33.84 25.41 -2.92
CA ASP A 358 34.09 24.20 -2.13
C ASP A 358 32.77 23.55 -1.69
N VAL A 359 32.39 22.48 -2.41
CA VAL A 359 31.16 21.73 -2.17
C VAL A 359 31.18 20.95 -0.84
N VAL A 360 32.36 20.55 -0.36
CA VAL A 360 32.49 19.82 0.91
C VAL A 360 32.31 20.77 2.08
N ALA A 361 32.92 21.96 2.01
CA ALA A 361 32.72 23.01 3.00
C ALA A 361 31.24 23.46 3.06
N ALA A 362 30.60 23.62 1.90
CA ALA A 362 29.18 23.93 1.80
C ALA A 362 28.30 22.85 2.46
N ARG A 363 28.57 21.56 2.16
CA ARG A 363 27.85 20.43 2.77
C ARG A 363 28.04 20.38 4.28
N ASN A 364 29.27 20.57 4.76
CA ASN A 364 29.56 20.57 6.19
C ASN A 364 28.86 21.73 6.91
N HIS A 365 28.82 22.93 6.30
CA HIS A 365 28.05 24.03 6.87
C HIS A 365 26.55 23.71 6.89
N TRP A 366 26.00 23.15 5.82
CA TRP A 366 24.59 22.79 5.76
C TRP A 366 24.20 21.85 6.92
N LEU A 367 24.95 20.76 7.07
CA LEU A 367 24.68 19.75 8.10
C LEU A 367 24.86 20.27 9.53
N ASN A 368 25.87 21.12 9.77
CA ASN A 368 26.20 21.57 11.12
C ASN A 368 25.43 22.83 11.55
N SER A 369 25.03 23.68 10.59
CA SER A 369 24.46 25.01 10.89
C SER A 369 23.26 25.35 10.01
N GLY A 370 23.36 25.15 8.69
CA GLY A 370 22.39 25.66 7.72
C GLY A 370 20.96 25.15 7.95
N ILE A 371 20.81 23.89 8.35
CA ILE A 371 19.50 23.30 8.71
C ILE A 371 18.88 24.06 9.88
N ASN A 372 19.62 24.26 10.97
CA ASN A 372 19.11 24.92 12.17
C ASN A 372 18.88 26.43 11.96
N GLU A 373 19.63 27.04 11.05
CA GLU A 373 19.45 28.43 10.63
C GLU A 373 18.23 28.63 9.71
N GLY A 374 17.59 27.55 9.26
CA GLY A 374 16.46 27.61 8.33
C GLY A 374 16.87 28.01 6.91
N ARG A 375 18.13 27.80 6.52
CA ARG A 375 18.61 28.15 5.19
C ARG A 375 18.01 27.24 4.10
N HIS A 376 17.90 27.77 2.89
CA HIS A 376 17.34 27.13 1.72
C HIS A 376 18.47 26.57 0.83
N ALA A 377 18.67 25.26 0.83
CA ALA A 377 19.84 24.63 0.21
C ALA A 377 19.56 23.85 -1.08
N SER A 378 18.32 23.72 -1.52
CA SER A 378 17.97 23.10 -2.81
C SER A 378 16.76 23.79 -3.42
N ARG A 379 16.40 23.44 -4.67
CA ARG A 379 15.16 23.92 -5.28
C ARG A 379 13.91 23.25 -4.71
N GLN A 380 14.07 22.09 -4.08
CA GLN A 380 12.97 21.18 -3.76
C GLN A 380 12.47 21.28 -2.32
N PHE A 381 13.24 21.88 -1.40
CA PHE A 381 12.84 21.97 -0.01
C PHE A 381 13.21 23.30 0.65
N ASP A 382 12.19 24.03 1.09
CA ASP A 382 12.29 25.24 1.94
C ASP A 382 11.54 24.95 3.24
N SER A 383 12.27 24.76 4.35
CA SER A 383 11.69 24.35 5.62
C SER A 383 10.63 25.33 6.17
N GLN A 384 10.83 26.64 5.99
CA GLN A 384 9.90 27.64 6.48
C GLN A 384 8.63 27.64 5.63
N TRP A 385 8.78 27.55 4.31
CA TRP A 385 7.65 27.45 3.41
C TRP A 385 6.85 26.16 3.61
N TYR A 386 7.55 25.04 3.77
CA TYR A 386 6.95 23.73 4.04
C TYR A 386 6.06 23.76 5.29
N VAL A 387 6.58 24.26 6.42
CA VAL A 387 5.79 24.40 7.65
C VAL A 387 4.60 25.35 7.47
N ASN A 388 4.78 26.45 6.74
CA ASN A 388 3.70 27.44 6.51
C ASN A 388 2.60 26.95 5.55
N LEU A 389 2.92 25.97 4.71
CA LEU A 389 1.96 25.35 3.79
C LEU A 389 1.02 24.39 4.53
N TYR A 390 1.54 23.66 5.54
CA TYR A 390 0.79 22.61 6.25
C TYR A 390 0.51 22.99 7.71
N GLY A 391 -0.76 23.24 8.03
CA GLY A 391 -1.17 23.74 9.35
C GLY A 391 -0.86 22.80 10.53
N ASP A 392 -0.87 21.48 10.30
CA ASP A 392 -0.45 20.48 11.29
C ASP A 392 1.04 20.60 11.62
N LEU A 393 1.89 20.85 10.64
CA LEU A 393 3.34 21.03 10.85
C LEU A 393 3.64 22.38 11.52
N ALA A 394 2.90 23.43 11.17
CA ALA A 394 2.99 24.72 11.87
C ALA A 394 2.69 24.58 13.37
N ALA A 395 1.67 23.79 13.71
CA ALA A 395 1.32 23.51 15.10
C ALA A 395 2.35 22.61 15.81
N ALA A 396 2.90 21.62 15.10
CA ALA A 396 3.84 20.65 15.68
C ALA A 396 5.26 21.19 15.84
N PHE A 397 5.77 21.95 14.86
CA PHE A 397 7.19 22.29 14.77
C PHE A 397 7.48 23.79 14.92
N GLY A 398 6.53 24.66 14.55
CA GLY A 398 6.79 26.11 14.53
C GLY A 398 8.05 26.46 13.74
N ASN A 399 9.03 27.10 14.37
CA ASN A 399 10.30 27.48 13.73
C ASN A 399 11.40 26.40 13.85
N ASN A 400 11.05 25.16 14.21
CA ASN A 400 12.02 24.07 14.29
C ASN A 400 12.31 23.49 12.88
N HIS A 401 13.27 24.10 12.19
CA HIS A 401 13.67 23.72 10.84
C HIS A 401 14.25 22.30 10.74
N ALA A 402 14.94 21.82 11.77
CA ALA A 402 15.47 20.47 11.81
C ALA A 402 14.35 19.42 11.86
N ALA A 403 13.32 19.64 12.69
CA ALA A 403 12.14 18.77 12.75
C ALA A 403 11.33 18.82 11.45
N ALA A 404 11.23 19.99 10.81
CA ALA A 404 10.57 20.13 9.52
C ALA A 404 11.30 19.34 8.41
N LEU A 405 12.64 19.42 8.36
CA LEU A 405 13.45 18.64 7.43
C LEU A 405 13.32 17.14 7.70
N ASP A 406 13.41 16.74 8.96
CA ASP A 406 13.26 15.34 9.38
C ASP A 406 11.92 14.77 8.93
N HIS A 407 10.82 15.50 9.18
CA HIS A 407 9.50 15.13 8.71
C HIS A 407 9.44 15.04 7.18
N PHE A 408 9.98 16.02 6.45
CA PHE A 408 9.95 16.00 4.98
C PHE A 408 10.68 14.79 4.39
N LEU A 409 11.86 14.46 4.91
CA LEU A 409 12.69 13.35 4.45
C LEU A 409 12.11 11.98 4.80
N GLN A 410 11.44 11.87 5.96
CA GLN A 410 10.96 10.58 6.47
C GLN A 410 9.49 10.31 6.15
N GLN A 411 8.61 11.31 6.13
CA GLN A 411 7.16 11.16 5.96
C GLN A 411 6.64 11.96 4.77
N GLY A 412 6.99 13.25 4.74
CA GLY A 412 6.44 14.24 3.83
C GLY A 412 6.56 13.87 2.37
N LEU A 413 7.79 13.83 1.84
CA LEU A 413 7.98 13.50 0.43
C LEU A 413 7.68 12.04 0.14
N PRO A 414 8.29 11.04 0.82
CA PRO A 414 8.19 9.65 0.36
C PRO A 414 6.79 9.04 0.48
N TYR A 415 6.03 9.39 1.52
CA TYR A 415 4.77 8.70 1.84
C TYR A 415 3.53 9.57 1.65
N GLU A 416 3.61 10.84 2.01
CA GLU A 416 2.46 11.74 1.94
C GLU A 416 2.41 12.54 0.63
N GLY A 417 3.52 12.57 -0.13
CA GLY A 417 3.66 13.39 -1.34
C GLY A 417 3.58 14.89 -1.07
N ARG A 418 3.90 15.33 0.16
CA ARG A 418 3.83 16.74 0.53
C ARG A 418 4.85 17.56 -0.25
N ARG A 419 4.36 18.63 -0.87
CA ARG A 419 5.14 19.68 -1.54
C ARG A 419 6.09 20.37 -0.56
N GLY A 420 7.40 20.27 -0.80
CA GLY A 420 8.46 20.85 0.06
C GLY A 420 8.92 22.25 -0.33
N SER A 421 8.60 22.70 -1.54
CA SER A 421 9.00 24.01 -2.05
C SER A 421 8.03 24.52 -3.13
N ARG A 422 8.23 25.78 -3.53
CA ARG A 422 7.51 26.36 -4.67
C ARG A 422 7.86 25.68 -5.99
N ALA A 423 9.05 25.10 -6.15
CA ALA A 423 9.52 24.62 -7.46
C ALA A 423 8.97 23.25 -7.86
N PHE A 424 8.61 22.40 -6.90
CA PHE A 424 8.27 21.01 -7.19
C PHE A 424 7.11 20.49 -6.36
N ASP A 425 6.09 19.98 -7.05
CA ASP A 425 4.88 19.36 -6.52
C ASP A 425 4.77 17.96 -7.13
N ALA A 426 5.11 16.92 -6.37
CA ALA A 426 5.21 15.55 -6.87
C ALA A 426 3.87 15.04 -7.44
N PRO A 427 2.72 15.19 -6.76
CA PRO A 427 1.42 14.89 -7.35
C PRO A 427 1.14 15.61 -8.68
N TYR A 428 1.40 16.92 -8.77
CA TYR A 428 1.25 17.66 -10.02
C TYR A 428 2.16 17.11 -11.12
N TYR A 429 3.44 16.88 -10.80
CA TYR A 429 4.43 16.41 -11.75
C TYR A 429 4.05 15.05 -12.35
N ARG A 430 3.66 14.10 -11.49
CA ARG A 430 3.13 12.79 -11.92
C ARG A 430 1.89 12.92 -12.80
N ASN A 431 0.93 13.73 -12.38
CA ASN A 431 -0.36 13.83 -13.09
C ASN A 431 -0.24 14.58 -14.43
N THR A 432 0.77 15.45 -14.56
CA THR A 432 1.07 16.18 -15.80
C THR A 432 1.76 15.28 -16.82
N TYR A 433 2.65 14.39 -16.38
CA TYR A 433 3.50 13.58 -17.24
C TYR A 433 3.15 12.09 -17.13
N GLY A 434 2.31 11.61 -18.06
CA GLY A 434 1.77 10.26 -18.03
C GLY A 434 2.82 9.14 -18.07
N ASP A 435 3.98 9.38 -18.69
CA ASP A 435 5.14 8.47 -18.68
C ASP A 435 5.68 8.24 -17.27
N LEU A 436 5.65 9.27 -16.41
CA LEU A 436 6.12 9.16 -15.02
C LEU A 436 5.12 8.42 -14.13
N ASN A 437 3.82 8.54 -14.40
CA ASN A 437 2.81 7.74 -13.69
C ASN A 437 2.98 6.24 -13.99
N VAL A 438 3.35 5.91 -15.22
CA VAL A 438 3.66 4.53 -15.63
C VAL A 438 5.00 4.06 -15.06
N ALA A 439 6.03 4.92 -15.06
CA ALA A 439 7.38 4.54 -14.61
C ALA A 439 7.52 4.47 -13.09
N PHE A 440 6.91 5.40 -12.36
CA PHE A 440 7.17 5.62 -10.93
C PHE A 440 5.91 5.53 -10.06
N GLY A 441 4.71 5.67 -10.62
CA GLY A 441 3.47 5.54 -9.86
C GLY A 441 3.41 6.49 -8.67
N PRO A 442 3.11 6.01 -7.44
CA PRO A 442 3.09 6.84 -6.24
C PRO A 442 4.49 7.15 -5.67
N ASP A 443 5.59 6.74 -6.31
CA ASP A 443 6.95 7.01 -5.84
C ASP A 443 7.35 8.47 -6.05
N HIS A 444 7.04 9.30 -5.04
CA HIS A 444 7.37 10.71 -5.00
C HIS A 444 8.87 10.99 -4.95
N VAL A 445 9.68 10.08 -4.38
CA VAL A 445 11.13 10.21 -4.33
C VAL A 445 11.73 10.05 -5.72
N SER A 446 11.30 9.02 -6.47
CA SER A 446 11.72 8.81 -7.85
C SER A 446 11.25 9.93 -8.77
N GLN A 447 10.05 10.46 -8.56
CA GLN A 447 9.57 11.67 -9.26
C GLN A 447 10.47 12.87 -8.98
N ALA A 448 10.83 13.10 -7.72
CA ALA A 448 11.72 14.20 -7.32
C ALA A 448 13.12 14.05 -7.93
N ARG A 449 13.69 12.84 -7.88
CA ARG A 449 14.99 12.52 -8.52
C ARG A 449 14.94 12.70 -10.03
N HIS A 450 13.86 12.26 -10.68
CA HIS A 450 13.66 12.48 -12.11
C HIS A 450 13.61 13.97 -12.44
N PHE A 451 12.84 14.77 -11.70
CA PHE A 451 12.77 16.21 -11.91
C PHE A 451 14.14 16.90 -11.78
N LEU A 452 14.93 16.53 -10.76
CA LEU A 452 16.26 17.10 -10.54
C LEU A 452 17.29 16.67 -11.59
N GLY A 453 17.28 15.40 -11.99
CA GLY A 453 18.33 14.82 -12.84
C GLY A 453 18.05 14.94 -14.34
N GLN A 454 16.78 14.92 -14.75
CA GLN A 454 16.39 14.84 -16.17
C GLN A 454 15.31 15.86 -16.53
N GLY A 455 14.22 15.90 -15.75
CA GLY A 455 13.03 16.68 -16.02
C GLY A 455 13.29 18.16 -16.23
N LEU A 456 13.74 18.86 -15.19
CA LEU A 456 14.05 20.27 -15.28
C LEU A 456 15.26 20.55 -16.18
N PRO A 457 16.46 19.98 -15.93
CA PRO A 457 17.66 20.39 -16.66
C PRO A 457 17.61 20.05 -18.16
N ASN A 458 17.13 18.86 -18.54
CA ASN A 458 17.28 18.35 -19.90
C ASN A 458 15.99 18.44 -20.72
N GLU A 459 14.84 18.24 -20.08
CA GLU A 459 13.54 18.19 -20.77
C GLU A 459 12.73 19.48 -20.63
N GLY A 460 13.10 20.37 -19.70
CA GLY A 460 12.36 21.60 -19.42
C GLY A 460 10.99 21.37 -18.78
N ARG A 461 10.76 20.21 -18.14
CA ARG A 461 9.48 19.85 -17.53
C ARG A 461 9.15 20.77 -16.34
N ALA A 462 7.91 21.21 -16.25
CA ALA A 462 7.37 22.02 -15.17
C ALA A 462 7.16 21.16 -13.91
N GLY A 463 7.87 21.48 -12.84
CA GLY A 463 7.78 20.77 -11.55
C GLY A 463 6.54 21.11 -10.74
N ALA A 464 5.90 22.25 -11.03
CA ALA A 464 4.70 22.72 -10.37
C ALA A 464 3.83 23.53 -11.33
N LEU A 465 2.53 23.63 -11.05
CA LEU A 465 1.57 24.36 -11.87
C LEU A 465 1.98 25.82 -12.12
N GLU A 466 2.52 26.47 -11.09
CA GLU A 466 2.81 27.90 -11.11
C GLU A 466 4.15 28.24 -11.80
N ILE A 467 4.99 27.25 -12.11
CA ILE A 467 6.37 27.45 -12.54
C ILE A 467 6.72 26.55 -13.72
N ASP A 468 6.98 27.16 -14.87
CA ASP A 468 7.45 26.51 -16.09
C ASP A 468 8.64 27.29 -16.66
N ALA A 469 9.82 26.66 -16.67
CA ALA A 469 11.06 27.31 -17.09
C ALA A 469 11.02 27.74 -18.56
N THR A 470 10.37 26.95 -19.42
CA THR A 470 10.28 27.20 -20.85
C THR A 470 9.36 28.39 -21.10
N ASP A 471 8.19 28.40 -20.47
CA ASP A 471 7.28 29.55 -20.49
C ASP A 471 7.94 30.82 -19.97
N TYR A 472 8.68 30.70 -18.88
CA TYR A 472 9.33 31.84 -18.23
C TYR A 472 10.39 32.48 -19.15
N VAL A 473 11.27 31.68 -19.74
CA VAL A 473 12.29 32.19 -20.67
C VAL A 473 11.65 32.76 -21.94
N ASN A 474 10.67 32.08 -22.52
CA ASN A 474 10.02 32.54 -23.76
C ASN A 474 9.23 33.83 -23.59
N ARG A 475 8.74 34.10 -22.37
CA ARG A 475 7.96 35.31 -22.05
C ARG A 475 8.83 36.56 -21.91
N TYR A 476 10.09 36.42 -21.50
CA TYR A 476 10.96 37.55 -21.15
C TYR A 476 12.23 37.54 -21.99
N GLY A 477 12.33 38.47 -22.94
CA GLY A 477 13.42 38.52 -23.92
C GLY A 477 14.82 38.69 -23.30
N ASP A 478 14.92 39.36 -22.15
CA ASP A 478 16.15 39.44 -21.35
C ASP A 478 16.60 38.08 -20.83
N LEU A 479 15.66 37.23 -20.39
CA LEU A 479 15.95 35.88 -19.90
C LEU A 479 16.25 34.93 -21.05
N ALA A 480 15.57 35.07 -22.19
CA ALA A 480 15.92 34.35 -23.42
C ALA A 480 17.36 34.63 -23.85
N ALA A 481 17.79 35.89 -23.78
CA ALA A 481 19.17 36.28 -24.07
C ALA A 481 20.17 35.79 -23.01
N ALA A 482 19.79 35.81 -21.72
CA ALA A 482 20.69 35.45 -20.62
C ALA A 482 20.86 33.93 -20.43
N PHE A 483 19.78 33.16 -20.58
CA PHE A 483 19.75 31.75 -20.18
C PHE A 483 19.55 30.78 -21.34
N GLY A 484 18.91 31.21 -22.44
CA GLY A 484 18.56 30.31 -23.54
C GLY A 484 17.83 29.06 -23.04
N SER A 485 18.33 27.87 -23.37
CA SER A 485 17.77 26.59 -22.91
C SER A 485 18.20 26.16 -21.51
N ASN A 486 18.86 27.02 -20.73
CA ASN A 486 19.28 26.70 -19.37
C ASN A 486 18.12 26.86 -18.38
N HIS A 487 17.29 25.81 -18.31
CA HIS A 487 16.10 25.78 -17.44
C HIS A 487 16.44 25.93 -15.95
N LEU A 488 17.59 25.41 -15.50
CA LEU A 488 18.03 25.55 -14.10
C LEU A 488 18.29 27.01 -13.75
N ALA A 489 19.04 27.74 -14.59
CA ALA A 489 19.32 29.15 -14.37
C ALA A 489 18.03 30.00 -14.41
N ALA A 490 17.09 29.65 -15.30
CA ALA A 490 15.80 30.31 -15.39
C ALA A 490 14.97 30.17 -14.09
N ILE A 491 14.88 28.96 -13.53
CA ILE A 491 14.15 28.73 -12.28
C ILE A 491 14.87 29.34 -11.08
N ASP A 492 16.21 29.30 -11.03
CA ASP A 492 16.97 29.98 -9.98
C ASP A 492 16.71 31.48 -9.97
N HIS A 493 16.72 32.09 -11.16
CA HIS A 493 16.38 33.50 -11.30
C HIS A 493 14.94 33.76 -10.84
N PHE A 494 13.97 32.93 -11.23
CA PHE A 494 12.59 33.11 -10.82
C PHE A 494 12.45 33.08 -9.29
N LEU A 495 13.04 32.09 -8.62
CA LEU A 495 12.93 31.94 -7.17
C LEU A 495 13.61 33.08 -6.40
N ARG A 496 14.73 33.62 -6.91
CA ARG A 496 15.54 34.64 -6.21
C ARG A 496 15.18 36.08 -6.53
N GLN A 497 14.71 36.35 -7.75
CA GLN A 497 14.53 37.71 -8.26
C GLN A 497 13.16 37.86 -8.92
N GLY A 498 12.81 36.95 -9.83
CA GLY A 498 11.59 37.03 -10.63
C GLY A 498 10.33 37.14 -9.80
N LEU A 499 10.12 36.22 -8.87
CA LEU A 499 8.98 36.24 -7.96
C LEU A 499 9.11 37.30 -6.86
N PRO A 500 10.15 37.28 -6.00
CA PRO A 500 10.16 38.12 -4.80
C PRO A 500 10.36 39.62 -5.07
N VAL A 501 11.04 39.98 -6.16
CA VAL A 501 11.43 41.38 -6.43
C VAL A 501 10.66 41.95 -7.61
N GLU A 502 10.56 41.20 -8.70
CA GLU A 502 10.08 41.73 -9.99
C GLU A 502 8.60 41.45 -10.26
N GLY A 503 7.97 40.51 -9.53
CA GLY A 503 6.58 40.13 -9.74
C GLY A 503 6.31 39.43 -11.08
N ARG A 504 7.33 38.77 -11.64
CA ARG A 504 7.25 38.10 -12.93
C ARG A 504 6.36 36.85 -12.88
N ARG A 505 5.82 36.48 -14.04
CA ARG A 505 4.97 35.32 -14.26
C ARG A 505 5.81 34.16 -14.81
N ALA A 506 5.81 33.00 -14.15
CA ALA A 506 6.58 31.82 -14.60
C ALA A 506 5.76 30.75 -15.33
N SER A 507 4.43 30.80 -15.36
CA SER A 507 3.64 29.86 -16.15
C SER A 507 2.36 30.48 -16.70
N ALA A 508 1.74 29.84 -17.69
CA ALA A 508 0.41 30.24 -18.14
C ALA A 508 -0.67 30.12 -17.04
N ALA A 509 -0.47 29.28 -16.01
CA ALA A 509 -1.50 28.98 -15.02
C ALA A 509 -1.60 30.00 -13.88
N PHE A 510 -0.54 30.76 -13.59
CA PHE A 510 -0.54 31.71 -12.48
C PHE A 510 0.28 32.96 -12.79
N ASP A 511 -0.31 34.13 -12.55
CA ASP A 511 0.30 35.45 -12.69
C ASP A 511 0.12 36.22 -11.37
N VAL A 512 1.20 36.36 -10.61
CA VAL A 512 1.17 36.95 -9.26
C VAL A 512 0.77 38.43 -9.28
N SER A 513 1.16 39.15 -10.33
CA SER A 513 0.83 40.57 -10.48
C SER A 513 -0.66 40.73 -10.79
N PHE A 514 -1.20 39.91 -11.70
CA PHE A 514 -2.64 39.83 -11.94
C PHE A 514 -3.41 39.43 -10.69
N TYR A 515 -2.92 38.42 -9.96
CA TYR A 515 -3.55 37.89 -8.76
C TYR A 515 -3.68 38.97 -7.68
N LEU A 516 -2.62 39.74 -7.40
CA LEU A 516 -2.71 40.90 -6.49
C LEU A 516 -3.66 41.97 -7.03
N SER A 517 -3.59 42.32 -8.32
CA SER A 517 -4.41 43.37 -8.91
C SER A 517 -5.93 43.10 -8.84
N THR A 518 -6.31 41.84 -8.74
CA THR A 518 -7.72 41.40 -8.70
C THR A 518 -8.21 41.02 -7.30
N ASN A 519 -7.33 41.05 -6.28
CA ASN A 519 -7.65 40.68 -4.90
C ASN A 519 -7.21 41.80 -3.93
N PRO A 520 -8.04 42.85 -3.75
CA PRO A 520 -7.70 44.00 -2.90
C PRO A 520 -7.44 43.65 -1.44
N ASP A 521 -8.05 42.57 -0.93
CA ASP A 521 -7.80 42.04 0.42
C ASP A 521 -6.36 41.55 0.59
N LEU A 522 -5.79 40.91 -0.43
CA LEU A 522 -4.40 40.45 -0.41
C LEU A 522 -3.42 41.63 -0.57
N VAL A 523 -3.78 42.65 -1.34
CA VAL A 523 -3.00 43.90 -1.41
C VAL A 523 -3.00 44.61 -0.06
N ALA A 524 -4.12 44.61 0.66
CA ALA A 524 -4.18 45.17 2.02
C ALA A 524 -3.33 44.35 3.01
N ALA A 525 -3.29 43.02 2.85
CA ALA A 525 -2.55 42.13 3.74
C ALA A 525 -1.03 42.10 3.47
N PHE A 526 -0.62 42.09 2.20
CA PHE A 526 0.75 41.83 1.78
C PHE A 526 1.42 43.02 1.09
N GLY A 527 0.65 44.07 0.78
CA GLY A 527 1.10 45.19 -0.03
C GLY A 527 1.04 44.90 -1.55
N PRO A 528 1.18 45.95 -2.38
CA PRO A 528 1.09 45.83 -3.85
C PRO A 528 2.26 45.06 -4.49
N THR A 529 3.35 44.88 -3.75
CA THR A 529 4.55 44.13 -4.18
C THR A 529 4.78 42.89 -3.31
N GLY A 530 3.77 42.45 -2.55
CA GLY A 530 3.83 41.27 -1.70
C GLY A 530 3.78 39.96 -2.48
N PHE A 531 4.56 39.84 -3.56
CA PHE A 531 4.44 38.78 -4.55
C PHE A 531 4.65 37.38 -3.96
N THR A 532 5.68 37.18 -3.14
CA THR A 532 5.93 35.88 -2.49
C THR A 532 4.77 35.45 -1.60
N ALA A 533 4.26 36.35 -0.76
CA ALA A 533 3.13 36.05 0.12
C ALA A 533 1.84 35.78 -0.69
N ALA A 534 1.63 36.50 -1.80
CA ALA A 534 0.51 36.28 -2.70
C ALA A 534 0.60 34.93 -3.44
N PHE A 535 1.80 34.53 -3.88
CA PHE A 535 2.05 33.20 -4.44
C PHE A 535 1.77 32.11 -3.41
N ASP A 536 2.26 32.28 -2.19
CA ASP A 536 2.03 31.30 -1.11
C ASP A 536 0.55 31.20 -0.75
N HIS A 537 -0.16 32.33 -0.72
CA HIS A 537 -1.60 32.35 -0.54
C HIS A 537 -2.32 31.61 -1.68
N TRP A 538 -1.92 31.81 -2.93
CA TRP A 538 -2.50 31.11 -4.07
C TRP A 538 -2.40 29.58 -3.93
N VAL A 539 -1.19 29.09 -3.62
CA VAL A 539 -0.91 27.66 -3.45
C VAL A 539 -1.70 27.09 -2.26
N ARG A 540 -1.72 27.80 -1.13
CA ARG A 540 -2.35 27.32 0.11
C ARG A 540 -3.88 27.38 0.10
N SER A 541 -4.46 28.41 -0.51
CA SER A 541 -5.88 28.72 -0.30
C SER A 541 -6.56 29.32 -1.53
N GLY A 542 -5.87 30.18 -2.28
CA GLY A 542 -6.46 30.93 -3.40
C GLY A 542 -7.12 30.06 -4.47
N ARG A 543 -6.52 28.91 -4.79
CA ARG A 543 -7.11 27.92 -5.72
C ARG A 543 -8.40 27.32 -5.17
N ALA A 544 -8.39 26.90 -3.91
CA ALA A 544 -9.54 26.29 -3.24
C ALA A 544 -10.68 27.29 -3.03
N GLU A 545 -10.36 28.57 -2.85
CA GLU A 545 -11.31 29.68 -2.77
C GLU A 545 -11.92 30.05 -4.14
N GLY A 546 -11.47 29.45 -5.24
CA GLY A 546 -11.95 29.74 -6.59
C GLY A 546 -11.47 31.08 -7.15
N ARG A 547 -10.38 31.65 -6.60
CA ARG A 547 -9.87 32.95 -7.05
C ARG A 547 -9.25 32.90 -8.45
N ARG A 548 -9.33 34.04 -9.14
CA ARG A 548 -8.70 34.36 -10.44
C ARG A 548 -7.17 34.28 -10.43
N GLY A 549 -6.51 33.15 -10.74
CA GLY A 549 -5.03 33.06 -10.72
C GLY A 549 -4.29 33.69 -11.91
N ALA A 550 -4.93 33.82 -13.07
CA ALA A 550 -4.36 34.40 -14.29
C ALA A 550 -5.45 35.06 -15.17
N PRO A 551 -5.11 35.96 -16.11
CA PRO A 551 -6.04 36.77 -16.93
C PRO A 551 -7.07 36.04 -17.79
#